data_AF-A0A2D4K334-F1
#
_entry.id   AF-A0A2D4K334-F1
#
_cell.length_a   1.000
_cell.length_b   1.000
_cell.length_c   1.000
_cell.angle_alpha   90.00
_cell.angle_beta   90.00
_cell.angle_gamma   90.00
#
_symmetry.space_group_name_H-M   'P 1'
#
loop_
_entity.id
_entity.type
_entity.pdbx_description
1 polymer ?
#
loop_
_entity_poly.entity_id
_entity_poly.type
_entity_poly.pdbx_seq_one_letter_code
_entity_poly.pdbx_strand_id
1 'polypeptide(L)'
;MEYYEAHPEKQMALIFLDAQKAFDNVNWRFMSLQLVQMGFGKKFTQAIETIYHKQSAKVMINEELTEPIDINKGTRQGCPLSPLLFVLTLEVLNRTVREEKEIKG
;
A
#
# COMPACT_ATOMS: atom_id res chain seq x y z
N MET A 1 -5.76 24.10 13.10
CA MET A 1 -6.98 24.92 13.22
C MET A 1 -6.64 26.23 13.90
N GLU A 2 -6.14 26.23 15.14
CA GLU A 2 -5.72 27.45 15.87
C GLU A 2 -4.76 28.37 15.09
N TYR A 3 -3.77 27.83 14.37
CA TYR A 3 -2.84 28.65 13.58
C TYR A 3 -3.53 29.44 12.44
N TYR A 4 -4.61 28.90 11.86
CA TYR A 4 -5.34 29.55 10.76
C TYR A 4 -6.40 30.52 11.26
N GLU A 5 -7.00 30.24 12.41
CA GLU A 5 -7.85 31.20 13.12
C GLU A 5 -7.07 32.48 13.46
N ALA A 6 -5.74 32.36 13.68
CA ALA A 6 -4.85 33.48 13.92
C ALA A 6 -4.35 34.22 12.65
N HIS A 7 -4.53 33.66 11.44
CA HIS A 7 -4.01 34.22 10.18
C HIS A 7 -5.02 34.11 9.02
N PRO A 8 -6.15 34.84 9.08
CA PRO A 8 -7.26 34.73 8.12
C PRO A 8 -6.90 35.22 6.69
N GLU A 9 -5.78 35.92 6.51
CA GLU A 9 -5.31 36.42 5.23
C GLU A 9 -4.73 35.33 4.31
N LYS A 10 -4.41 34.14 4.85
CA LYS A 10 -3.90 33.01 4.05
C LYS A 10 -5.01 32.01 3.76
N GLN A 11 -5.40 31.92 2.49
CA GLN A 11 -6.29 30.86 2.02
C GLN A 11 -5.58 29.51 2.09
N MET A 12 -6.24 28.51 2.68
CA MET A 12 -5.75 27.15 2.79
C MET A 12 -6.84 26.14 2.47
N ALA A 13 -6.44 25.03 1.85
CA ALA A 13 -7.24 23.81 1.77
C ALA A 13 -6.52 22.67 2.52
N LEU A 14 -7.30 21.85 3.24
CA LEU A 14 -6.85 20.59 3.82
C LEU A 14 -7.58 19.46 3.10
N ILE A 15 -6.82 18.47 2.63
CA ILE A 15 -7.36 17.28 1.96
C ILE A 15 -7.01 16.06 2.81
N PHE A 16 -8.05 15.34 3.22
CA PHE A 16 -7.92 14.07 3.93
C PHE A 16 -8.23 12.93 2.96
N LEU A 17 -7.26 12.04 2.75
CA LEU A 17 -7.40 10.88 1.87
C LEU A 17 -7.34 9.62 2.71
N ASP A 18 -8.31 8.72 2.50
CA ASP A 18 -8.33 7.39 3.11
C ASP A 18 -8.19 6.31 2.03
N ALA A 19 -7.34 5.33 2.30
CA ALA A 19 -7.12 4.21 1.39
C ALA A 19 -8.06 3.05 1.76
N GLN A 20 -9.15 2.92 1.02
CA GLN A 20 -10.14 1.86 1.26
C GLN A 20 -9.49 0.47 1.19
N LYS A 21 -9.64 -0.30 2.28
CA LYS A 21 -9.08 -1.66 2.42
C LYS A 21 -7.60 -1.70 1.99
N ALA A 22 -6.84 -0.72 2.48
CA ALA A 22 -5.43 -0.48 2.20
C ALA A 22 -4.60 -1.76 1.97
N PHE A 23 -4.62 -2.65 2.95
CA PHE A 23 -3.83 -3.88 2.91
C PHE A 23 -4.38 -4.92 1.92
N ASP A 24 -5.69 -5.00 1.70
CA ASP A 24 -6.30 -6.01 0.82
C ASP A 24 -6.20 -5.62 -0.66
N ASN A 25 -5.96 -4.34 -0.95
CA ASN A 25 -5.96 -3.79 -2.30
C ASN A 25 -4.57 -3.61 -2.93
N VAL A 26 -3.48 -4.00 -2.25
CA VAL A 26 -2.12 -3.93 -2.81
C VAL A 26 -1.98 -4.87 -4.02
N ASN A 27 -1.73 -4.32 -5.21
CA ASN A 27 -1.53 -5.11 -6.41
C ASN A 27 -0.10 -5.70 -6.45
N TRP A 28 0.03 -7.03 -6.58
CA TRP A 28 1.35 -7.70 -6.51
C TRP A 28 2.27 -7.40 -7.69
N ARG A 29 1.71 -7.23 -8.89
CA ARG A 29 2.50 -6.87 -10.07
C ARG A 29 3.07 -5.46 -9.91
N PHE A 30 2.24 -4.52 -9.47
CA PHE A 30 2.68 -3.17 -9.14
C PHE A 30 3.76 -3.19 -8.05
N MET A 31 3.53 -3.97 -6.98
CA MET A 31 4.46 -4.12 -5.87
C MET A 31 5.81 -4.73 -6.29
N SER A 32 5.84 -5.71 -7.18
CA SER A 32 7.11 -6.24 -7.70
C SER A 32 7.84 -5.18 -8.55
N LEU A 33 7.13 -4.54 -9.48
CA LEU A 33 7.72 -3.54 -10.38
C LEU A 33 8.26 -2.32 -9.61
N GLN A 34 7.54 -1.82 -8.61
CA GLN A 34 8.01 -0.68 -7.81
C GLN A 34 9.29 -1.02 -7.03
N LEU A 35 9.41 -2.22 -6.47
CA LEU A 35 10.60 -2.61 -5.70
C LEU A 35 11.82 -2.65 -6.62
N VAL A 36 11.66 -3.13 -7.85
CA VAL A 36 12.71 -3.08 -8.87
C VAL A 36 13.06 -1.62 -9.21
N GLN A 37 12.08 -0.75 -9.43
CA GLN A 37 12.31 0.67 -9.75
C GLN A 37 12.95 1.45 -8.60
N MET A 38 12.65 1.09 -7.34
CA MET A 38 13.27 1.65 -6.14
C MET A 38 14.71 1.17 -5.92
N GLY A 39 15.23 0.25 -6.76
CA GLY A 39 16.61 -0.22 -6.68
C GLY A 39 16.85 -1.34 -5.68
N PHE A 40 15.80 -2.02 -5.21
CA PHE A 40 15.99 -3.20 -4.36
C PHE A 40 16.70 -4.32 -5.12
N GLY A 41 17.65 -4.96 -4.45
CA GLY A 41 18.43 -6.04 -5.06
C GLY A 41 17.58 -7.25 -5.45
N LYS A 42 18.01 -7.95 -6.52
CA LYS A 42 17.32 -9.12 -7.08
C LYS A 42 16.95 -10.20 -6.05
N LYS A 43 17.83 -10.45 -5.07
CA LYS A 43 17.56 -11.44 -4.00
C LYS A 43 16.35 -11.03 -3.15
N PHE A 44 16.23 -9.75 -2.83
CA PHE A 44 15.11 -9.23 -2.05
C PHE A 44 13.82 -9.29 -2.87
N THR A 45 13.83 -8.80 -4.11
CA THR A 45 12.62 -8.80 -4.95
C THR A 45 12.11 -10.21 -5.21
N GLN A 46 12.99 -11.17 -5.47
CA GLN A 46 12.64 -12.59 -5.62
C GLN A 46 12.08 -13.21 -4.33
N ALA A 47 12.59 -12.82 -3.15
CA ALA A 47 12.04 -13.27 -1.89
C ALA A 47 10.60 -12.77 -1.70
N ILE A 48 10.32 -11.50 -2.03
CA ILE A 48 8.95 -10.96 -2.02
C ILE A 48 8.07 -11.69 -3.02
N GLU A 49 8.51 -11.84 -4.27
CA GLU A 49 7.74 -12.58 -5.29
C GLU A 49 7.41 -14.01 -4.85
N THR A 50 8.35 -14.69 -4.18
CA THR A 50 8.14 -16.04 -3.64
C THR A 50 7.09 -16.05 -2.54
N ILE A 51 7.12 -15.08 -1.61
CA ILE A 51 6.13 -14.97 -0.52
C ILE A 51 4.72 -14.75 -1.08
N TYR A 52 4.59 -14.03 -2.20
CA TYR A 52 3.31 -13.66 -2.81
C TYR A 52 2.91 -14.54 -4.01
N HIS A 53 3.72 -15.52 -4.39
CA HIS A 53 3.39 -16.43 -5.48
C HIS A 53 2.24 -17.38 -5.10
N LYS A 54 1.24 -17.52 -5.97
CA LYS A 54 0.13 -18.51 -5.87
C LYS A 54 -0.42 -18.70 -4.45
N GLN A 55 -0.91 -17.62 -3.86
CA GLN A 55 -1.49 -17.69 -2.52
C GLN A 55 -2.94 -18.16 -2.59
N SER A 56 -3.34 -18.99 -1.64
CA SER A 56 -4.73 -19.37 -1.44
C SER A 56 -5.10 -19.34 0.04
N ALA A 57 -6.39 -19.16 0.32
CA ALA A 57 -6.95 -19.19 1.65
C ALA A 57 -8.18 -20.10 1.70
N LYS A 58 -8.48 -20.63 2.88
CA LYS A 58 -9.75 -21.29 3.17
C LYS A 58 -10.42 -20.54 4.30
N VAL A 59 -11.75 -20.46 4.27
CA VAL A 59 -12.53 -19.90 5.36
C VAL A 59 -13.03 -21.04 6.22
N MET A 60 -12.96 -20.91 7.55
CA MET A 60 -13.55 -21.86 8.48
C MET A 60 -14.93 -21.36 8.90
N ILE A 61 -15.96 -22.18 8.70
CA ILE A 61 -17.36 -21.88 9.04
C ILE A 61 -17.92 -23.09 9.79
N ASN A 62 -18.32 -22.91 11.04
CA ASN A 62 -18.82 -24.00 11.90
C ASN A 62 -17.88 -25.21 11.92
N GLU A 63 -16.57 -24.97 12.07
CA GLU A 63 -15.50 -25.99 12.08
C GLU A 63 -15.24 -26.70 10.74
N GLU A 64 -16.02 -26.40 9.70
CA GLU A 64 -15.78 -26.89 8.35
C GLU A 64 -14.98 -25.88 7.52
N LEU A 65 -14.00 -26.37 6.75
CA LEU A 65 -13.23 -25.54 5.84
C LEU A 65 -13.90 -25.47 4.47
N THR A 66 -13.96 -24.27 3.90
CA THR A 66 -14.38 -24.08 2.51
C THR A 66 -13.37 -24.66 1.51
N GLU A 67 -13.78 -24.70 0.25
CA GLU A 67 -12.83 -24.84 -0.86
C GLU A 67 -11.78 -23.71 -0.84
N PRO A 68 -10.55 -23.99 -1.32
CA PRO A 68 -9.52 -22.96 -1.46
C PRO A 68 -9.99 -21.82 -2.37
N ILE A 69 -9.70 -20.60 -1.93
CA ILE A 69 -9.91 -19.37 -2.68
C ILE A 69 -8.55 -18.81 -3.06
N ASP A 70 -8.34 -18.56 -4.34
CA ASP A 70 -7.11 -17.93 -4.81
C ASP A 70 -7.07 -16.45 -4.42
N ILE A 71 -5.99 -16.07 -3.73
CA ILE A 71 -5.69 -14.68 -3.44
C ILE A 71 -4.85 -14.16 -4.61
N ASN A 72 -5.21 -12.99 -5.13
CA ASN A 72 -4.55 -12.36 -6.29
C ASN A 72 -4.02 -10.94 -5.99
N LYS A 73 -4.31 -10.41 -4.80
CA LYS A 73 -3.90 -9.08 -4.34
C LYS A 73 -3.93 -9.02 -2.81
N GLY A 74 -3.38 -7.94 -2.29
CA GLY A 74 -3.34 -7.63 -0.88
C GLY A 74 -2.05 -8.10 -0.21
N THR A 75 -1.86 -7.71 1.03
CA THR A 75 -0.72 -8.12 1.85
C THR A 75 -1.14 -9.21 2.82
N ARG A 76 -0.19 -10.02 3.30
CA ARG A 76 -0.50 -11.07 4.27
C ARG A 76 -0.79 -10.43 5.62
N GLN A 77 -2.00 -10.62 6.15
CA GLN A 77 -2.34 -10.16 7.49
C GLN A 77 -1.48 -10.88 8.54
N GLY A 78 -1.05 -10.15 9.57
CA GLY A 78 -0.14 -10.66 10.60
C GLY A 78 1.33 -10.82 10.18
N CYS A 79 1.68 -10.56 8.92
CA CYS A 79 3.08 -10.55 8.47
C CYS A 79 3.76 -9.23 8.86
N PRO A 80 4.89 -9.25 9.57
CA PRO A 80 5.62 -8.03 9.97
C PRO A 80 6.09 -7.16 8.78
N LEU A 81 6.21 -7.75 7.59
CA LEU A 81 6.67 -7.05 6.39
C LEU A 81 5.54 -6.31 5.66
N SER A 82 4.28 -6.71 5.87
CA SER A 82 3.13 -6.15 5.16
C SER A 82 2.96 -4.64 5.34
N PRO A 83 3.13 -4.06 6.55
CA PRO A 83 3.10 -2.61 6.73
C PRO A 83 4.14 -1.87 5.89
N LEU A 84 5.37 -2.38 5.81
CA LEU A 84 6.45 -1.76 5.03
C LEU A 84 6.16 -1.81 3.54
N LEU A 85 5.70 -2.96 3.03
CA LEU A 85 5.32 -3.10 1.62
C LEU A 85 4.16 -2.15 1.25
N PHE A 86 3.21 -1.95 2.16
CA PHE A 86 2.14 -0.98 1.97
C PHE A 86 2.66 0.46 1.93
N VAL A 87 3.53 0.86 2.87
CA VAL A 87 4.13 2.21 2.87
C VAL A 87 4.93 2.46 1.59
N LEU A 88 5.73 1.50 1.12
CA LEU A 88 6.45 1.62 -0.14
C LEU A 88 5.51 1.77 -1.34
N THR A 89 4.34 1.13 -1.29
CA THR A 89 3.28 1.28 -2.30
C THR A 89 2.71 2.70 -2.32
N LEU A 90 2.45 3.29 -1.16
CA LEU A 90 1.99 4.67 -1.06
C LEU A 90 3.07 5.70 -1.43
N GLU A 91 4.34 5.36 -1.25
CA GLU A 91 5.45 6.27 -1.54
C GLU A 91 5.51 6.69 -3.01
N VAL A 92 5.05 5.82 -3.92
CA VAL A 92 4.92 6.19 -5.35
C VAL A 92 3.98 7.38 -5.51
N LEU A 93 2.80 7.34 -4.88
CA LEU A 93 1.84 8.46 -4.90
C LEU A 93 2.40 9.70 -4.20
N ASN A 94 3.00 9.54 -3.01
CA ASN A 94 3.58 10.66 -2.27
C ASN A 94 4.67 11.37 -3.08
N ARG A 95 5.49 10.60 -3.80
CA ARG A 95 6.50 11.15 -4.70
C ARG A 95 5.88 11.92 -5.85
N THR A 96 4.86 11.36 -6.52
CA THR A 96 4.14 12.06 -7.58
C THR A 96 3.56 13.39 -7.09
N VAL A 97 2.97 13.42 -5.89
CA VAL A 97 2.43 14.65 -5.29
C VAL A 97 3.52 15.68 -5.03
N ARG A 98 4.69 15.27 -4.52
CA ARG A 98 5.82 16.19 -4.23
C ARG A 98 6.52 16.70 -5.47
N GLU A 99 6.53 15.92 -6.56
CA GLU A 99 7.17 16.30 -7.83
C GLU A 99 6.25 17.14 -8.73
N GLU A 100 4.94 17.19 -8.45
CA GLU A 100 3.99 18.01 -9.19
C GLU A 100 4.19 19.50 -8.88
N LYS A 101 4.48 20.30 -9.91
CA LYS A 101 4.82 21.72 -9.77
C LYS A 101 3.62 22.59 -9.47
N GLU A 102 2.44 22.14 -9.89
CA GLU A 102 1.17 22.83 -9.63
C GLU A 102 0.68 22.61 -8.19
N ILE A 103 1.10 21.51 -7.54
CA ILE A 103 0.80 21.26 -6.13
C ILE A 103 1.85 21.98 -5.28
N LYS A 104 1.45 23.09 -4.66
CA LYS A 104 2.30 23.87 -3.75
C LYS A 104 1.70 23.80 -2.34
N GLY A 105 2.50 23.30 -1.39
CA GLY A 105 2.18 23.22 0.04
C GLY A 105 3.01 24.21 0.85
#